data_AF-A0A835M6W6-F1
#
_entry.id   AF-A0A835M6W6-F1
#
_cell.length_a   1.000
_cell.length_b   1.000
_cell.length_c   1.000
_cell.angle_alpha   90.00
_cell.angle_beta   90.00
_cell.angle_gamma   90.00
#
_symmetry.space_group_name_H-M   'P 1'
#
loop_
_entity.id
_entity.type
_entity.pdbx_description
1 polymer ?
#
loop_
_entity_poly.entity_id
_entity_poly.type
_entity_poly.pdbx_seq_one_letter_code
_entity_poly.pdbx_strand_id
1 'polypeptide(L)'
;MRRFHEVKVRNAMEVAVWGTGSPLREFLHVDDLADVVVFFMDKYSGLEHVNVGSGKEVSIKELAELVKEVVGFQGELVWDSSKPDGTPRKLMDSLKLAGLGWVPKISLRDGLVDTYKWYLEYVKQ
;
A
#
# COMPACT_ATOMS: atom_id res chain seq x y z
N MET A 1 -2.33 -8.69 -2.60
CA MET A 1 -2.32 -9.93 -1.79
C MET A 1 -2.96 -11.11 -2.50
N ARG A 2 -4.29 -11.23 -2.58
CA ARG A 2 -4.99 -12.42 -3.13
C ARG A 2 -4.39 -12.99 -4.41
N ARG A 3 -4.27 -12.18 -5.47
CA ARG A 3 -3.74 -12.64 -6.77
C ARG A 3 -2.36 -13.31 -6.65
N PHE A 4 -1.46 -12.71 -5.88
CA PHE A 4 -0.09 -13.21 -5.65
C PHE A 4 -0.10 -14.49 -4.79
N HIS A 5 -1.03 -14.57 -3.82
CA HIS A 5 -1.21 -15.77 -3.02
C HIS A 5 -1.69 -16.95 -3.86
N GLU A 6 -2.70 -16.74 -4.71
CA GLU A 6 -3.29 -17.79 -5.54
C GLU A 6 -2.26 -18.38 -6.52
N VAL A 7 -1.46 -17.53 -7.19
CA VAL A 7 -0.40 -18.00 -8.09
C VAL A 7 0.72 -18.73 -7.34
N LYS A 8 1.07 -18.30 -6.12
CA LYS A 8 2.01 -19.02 -5.26
C LYS A 8 1.50 -20.42 -4.92
N VAL A 9 0.28 -20.55 -4.44
CA VAL A 9 -0.29 -21.85 -4.03
C VAL A 9 -0.42 -22.80 -5.22
N ARG A 10 -0.69 -22.26 -6.42
CA ARG A 10 -0.77 -23.04 -7.66
C ARG A 10 0.60 -23.36 -8.28
N ASN A 11 1.70 -22.90 -7.68
CA ASN A 11 3.05 -22.99 -8.25
C ASN A 11 3.10 -22.46 -9.69
N ALA A 12 2.37 -21.38 -9.98
CA ALA A 12 2.41 -20.77 -11.30
C ALA A 12 3.78 -20.11 -11.53
N MET A 13 4.22 -20.09 -12.78
CA MET A 13 5.51 -19.52 -13.16
C MET A 13 5.47 -17.99 -13.28
N GLU A 14 4.29 -17.40 -13.38
CA GLU A 14 4.13 -15.96 -13.64
C GLU A 14 2.84 -15.39 -13.04
N VAL A 15 2.82 -14.07 -12.87
CA VAL A 15 1.62 -13.30 -12.58
C VAL A 15 1.61 -12.01 -13.38
N ALA A 16 0.51 -11.78 -14.10
CA ALA A 16 0.34 -10.56 -14.88
C ALA A 16 0.04 -9.35 -13.99
N VAL A 17 0.73 -8.24 -14.20
CA VAL A 17 0.45 -6.91 -13.62
C VAL A 17 0.12 -5.95 -14.75
N TRP A 18 -0.99 -5.21 -14.61
CA TRP A 18 -1.45 -4.31 -15.66
C TRP A 18 -0.70 -2.98 -15.66
N GLY A 19 -0.46 -2.44 -16.85
CA GLY A 19 0.25 -1.19 -17.05
C GLY A 19 1.77 -1.35 -17.13
N THR A 20 2.48 -0.23 -17.11
CA THR A 20 3.96 -0.21 -17.16
C THR A 20 4.60 -0.36 -15.78
N GLY A 21 3.81 -0.16 -14.72
CA GLY A 21 4.29 -0.12 -13.35
C GLY A 21 4.94 1.21 -12.94
N SER A 22 5.11 2.15 -13.89
CA SER A 22 5.69 3.48 -13.64
C SER A 22 4.85 4.42 -12.76
N PRO A 23 3.50 4.33 -12.67
CA PRO A 23 2.75 5.27 -11.85
C PRO A 23 3.13 5.22 -10.36
N LEU A 24 3.25 6.39 -9.74
CA LEU A 24 3.59 6.57 -8.34
C LEU A 24 2.33 6.68 -7.48
N ARG A 25 2.30 5.94 -6.37
CA ARG A 25 1.20 5.91 -5.41
C ARG A 25 1.71 5.99 -3.99
N GLU A 26 0.86 6.57 -3.15
CA GLU A 26 1.00 6.59 -1.71
C GLU A 26 0.09 5.55 -1.06
N PHE A 27 0.59 4.92 0.00
CA PHE A 27 -0.14 3.95 0.81
C PHE A 27 0.02 4.30 2.30
N LEU A 28 -1.03 4.05 3.08
CA LEU A 28 -1.06 4.22 4.53
C LEU A 28 -1.71 2.98 5.15
N HIS A 29 -1.13 2.47 6.23
CA HIS A 29 -1.72 1.34 6.95
C HIS A 29 -3.00 1.78 7.68
N VAL A 30 -3.99 0.90 7.77
CA VAL A 30 -5.28 1.23 8.39
C VAL A 30 -5.16 1.53 9.89
N ASP A 31 -4.22 0.89 10.59
CA ASP A 31 -3.98 1.17 12.01
C ASP A 31 -3.36 2.56 12.23
N ASP A 32 -2.49 3.02 11.33
CA ASP A 32 -2.00 4.41 11.34
C ASP A 32 -3.16 5.39 11.07
N LEU A 33 -4.07 5.04 10.14
CA LEU A 33 -5.27 5.85 9.91
C LEU A 33 -6.18 5.90 11.14
N ALA A 34 -6.34 4.79 11.87
CA ALA A 34 -7.12 4.77 13.10
C ALA A 34 -6.44 5.59 14.22
N ASP A 35 -5.12 5.45 14.37
CA ASP A 35 -4.32 6.18 15.36
C ASP A 35 -4.44 7.71 15.16
N VAL A 36 -4.37 8.19 13.92
CA VAL A 36 -4.52 9.63 13.66
C VAL A 36 -5.93 10.14 13.91
N VAL A 37 -6.96 9.33 13.66
CA VAL A 37 -8.35 9.72 13.94
C VAL A 37 -8.53 9.96 15.44
N VAL A 38 -7.99 9.07 16.27
CA VAL A 38 -7.97 9.24 17.73
C VAL A 38 -7.14 10.46 18.13
N PHE A 39 -5.98 10.66 17.51
CA PHE A 39 -5.15 11.84 17.73
C PHE A 39 -5.92 13.16 17.45
N PHE A 40 -6.68 13.23 16.36
CA PHE A 40 -7.47 14.42 16.04
C PHE A 40 -8.54 14.75 17.08
N MET A 41 -9.19 13.74 17.66
CA MET A 41 -10.21 13.95 18.70
C MET A 41 -9.67 14.70 19.92
N ASP A 42 -8.37 14.60 20.20
CA ASP A 42 -7.71 15.29 21.32
C ASP A 42 -6.95 16.56 20.89
N LYS A 43 -6.37 16.56 19.67
CA LYS A 43 -5.38 17.58 19.26
C LYS A 43 -5.85 18.55 18.18
N TYR A 44 -7.00 18.32 17.53
CA TYR A 44 -7.44 19.17 16.41
C TYR A 44 -8.93 19.48 16.45
N SER A 45 -9.27 20.77 16.51
CA SER A 45 -10.65 21.27 16.48
C SER A 45 -10.87 22.36 15.42
N GLY A 46 -10.01 22.42 14.40
CA GLY A 46 -10.13 23.38 13.30
C GLY A 46 -11.23 23.01 12.32
N LEU A 47 -11.70 24.00 11.54
CA LEU A 47 -12.77 23.81 10.55
C LEU A 47 -12.28 23.27 9.20
N GLU A 48 -10.98 23.31 8.97
CA GLU A 48 -10.38 22.86 7.72
C GLU A 48 -10.16 21.35 7.73
N HIS A 49 -10.23 20.72 6.56
CA HIS A 49 -9.80 19.33 6.42
C HIS A 49 -8.30 19.18 6.70
N VAL A 50 -7.91 18.00 7.14
CA VAL A 50 -6.51 17.60 7.31
C VAL A 50 -6.29 16.33 6.50
N ASN A 51 -5.36 16.42 5.57
CA ASN A 51 -4.92 15.30 4.76
C ASN A 51 -4.15 14.30 5.61
N VAL A 52 -4.51 13.02 5.48
CA VAL A 52 -3.82 11.92 6.14
C VAL A 52 -3.16 11.05 5.08
N GLY A 53 -1.84 11.16 4.99
CA GLY A 53 -1.01 10.40 4.07
C GLY A 53 0.26 9.94 4.77
N SER A 54 0.97 8.99 4.17
CA SER A 54 2.28 8.56 4.66
C SER A 54 3.42 9.51 4.26
N GLY A 55 3.16 10.41 3.29
CA GLY A 55 4.16 11.32 2.72
C GLY A 55 5.23 10.60 1.88
N LYS A 56 5.06 9.30 1.64
CA LYS A 56 6.00 8.45 0.90
C LYS A 56 5.29 7.81 -0.27
N GLU A 57 5.89 7.90 -1.44
CA GLU A 57 5.39 7.26 -2.66
C GLU A 57 6.28 6.09 -3.10
N VAL A 58 5.66 5.14 -3.78
CA VAL A 58 6.33 4.04 -4.48
C VAL A 58 5.70 3.88 -5.86
N SER A 59 6.47 3.39 -6.81
CA SER A 59 5.93 2.94 -8.09
C SER A 59 5.08 1.69 -7.90
N ILE A 60 4.12 1.46 -8.81
CA ILE A 60 3.38 0.20 -8.86
C ILE A 60 4.34 -1.00 -9.06
N LYS A 61 5.47 -0.80 -9.76
CA LYS A 61 6.52 -1.79 -9.90
C LYS A 61 7.14 -2.18 -8.55
N GLU A 62 7.61 -1.21 -7.78
CA GLU A 62 8.18 -1.46 -6.45
C GLU A 62 7.15 -2.09 -5.51
N LEU A 63 5.90 -1.64 -5.55
CA LEU A 63 4.82 -2.27 -4.77
C LEU A 63 4.62 -3.74 -5.16
N ALA A 64 4.59 -4.06 -6.45
CA ALA A 64 4.40 -5.42 -6.93
C ALA A 64 5.56 -6.34 -6.52
N GLU A 65 6.80 -5.86 -6.57
CA GLU A 65 7.99 -6.56 -6.08
C GLU A 65 7.92 -6.81 -4.57
N LEU A 66 7.56 -5.79 -3.77
CA LEU A 66 7.38 -5.95 -2.33
C LEU A 66 6.28 -6.97 -1.99
N VAL A 67 5.15 -6.94 -2.72
CA VAL A 67 4.09 -7.93 -2.54
C VAL A 67 4.56 -9.33 -2.93
N LYS A 68 5.35 -9.48 -4.02
CA LYS A 68 5.97 -10.76 -4.41
C LYS A 68 6.83 -11.32 -3.27
N GLU A 69 7.70 -10.49 -2.71
CA GLU A 69 8.59 -10.83 -1.59
C GLU A 69 7.78 -11.24 -0.34
N VAL A 70 6.85 -10.40 0.12
CA VAL A 70 6.06 -10.63 1.33
C VAL A 70 5.21 -11.89 1.21
N VAL A 71 4.60 -12.12 0.04
CA VAL A 71 3.83 -13.33 -0.21
C VAL A 71 4.74 -14.56 -0.33
N GLY A 72 6.00 -14.38 -0.72
CA GLY A 72 6.95 -15.45 -1.02
C GLY A 72 6.64 -16.15 -2.35
N PHE A 73 6.16 -15.41 -3.35
CA PHE A 73 5.93 -15.92 -4.70
C PHE A 73 7.26 -15.98 -5.48
N GLN A 74 7.62 -17.15 -6.00
CA GLN A 74 8.91 -17.36 -6.68
C GLN A 74 8.84 -17.19 -8.21
N GLY A 75 7.65 -17.05 -8.79
CA GLY A 75 7.51 -16.84 -10.24
C GLY A 75 7.74 -15.39 -10.65
N GLU A 76 7.58 -15.11 -11.94
CA GLU A 76 7.91 -13.82 -12.56
C GLU A 76 6.75 -12.83 -12.61
N LEU A 77 7.08 -11.54 -12.57
CA LEU A 77 6.12 -10.46 -12.81
C LEU A 77 6.09 -10.13 -14.30
N VAL A 78 4.96 -10.38 -14.95
CA VAL A 78 4.76 -10.05 -16.38
C VAL A 78 3.92 -8.78 -16.49
N TRP A 79 4.46 -7.76 -17.14
CA TRP A 79 3.80 -6.46 -17.30
C TRP A 79 2.97 -6.43 -18.58
N ASP A 80 1.66 -6.24 -18.45
CA ASP A 80 0.73 -6.12 -19.57
C ASP A 80 0.50 -4.64 -19.90
N SER A 81 1.32 -4.12 -20.82
CA SER A 81 1.24 -2.75 -21.34
C SER A 81 0.10 -2.53 -22.33
N SER A 82 -0.66 -3.57 -22.70
CA SER A 82 -1.92 -3.37 -23.45
C SER A 82 -3.00 -2.72 -22.57
N LYS A 83 -2.83 -2.77 -21.25
CA LYS A 83 -3.69 -2.07 -20.29
C LYS A 83 -3.11 -0.68 -19.99
N PRO A 84 -3.96 0.36 -19.96
CA PRO A 84 -3.48 1.72 -19.75
C PRO A 84 -2.97 1.91 -18.33
N ASP A 85 -1.94 2.76 -18.20
CA ASP A 85 -1.59 3.33 -16.91
C ASP A 85 -2.66 4.34 -16.46
N GLY A 86 -2.79 4.50 -15.14
CA GLY A 86 -3.56 5.59 -14.56
C GLY A 86 -2.78 6.91 -14.58
N THR A 87 -3.21 7.88 -13.75
CA THR A 87 -2.45 9.14 -13.60
C THR A 87 -1.00 8.85 -13.15
N PRO A 88 0.01 9.59 -13.67
CA PRO A 88 1.41 9.31 -13.38
C PRO A 88 1.77 9.35 -11.90
N ARG A 89 1.17 10.26 -11.13
CA ARG A 89 1.47 10.44 -9.71
C ARG A 89 0.21 10.77 -8.92
N LYS A 90 0.07 10.20 -7.72
CA LYS A 90 -0.93 10.57 -6.72
C LYS A 90 -0.28 10.48 -5.34
N LEU A 91 0.02 11.65 -4.77
CA LEU A 91 0.60 11.85 -3.45
C LEU A 91 -0.19 12.95 -2.75
N MET A 92 -0.52 12.75 -1.49
CA MET A 92 -1.24 13.71 -0.68
C MET A 92 -0.26 14.62 0.07
N ASP A 93 -0.54 15.92 0.12
CA ASP A 93 0.20 16.84 0.98
C ASP A 93 -0.31 16.72 2.42
N SER A 94 0.52 16.13 3.29
CA SER A 94 0.25 15.90 4.71
C SER A 94 1.11 16.78 5.64
N LEU A 95 1.69 17.89 5.15
CA LEU A 95 2.53 18.79 5.95
C LEU A 95 1.79 19.38 7.16
N LYS A 96 0.49 19.67 7.02
CA LYS A 96 -0.34 20.15 8.13
C LYS A 96 -0.41 19.12 9.27
N LEU A 97 -0.58 17.84 8.94
CA LEU A 97 -0.61 16.77 9.91
C LEU A 97 0.74 16.59 10.61
N ALA A 98 1.84 16.62 9.85
CA ALA A 98 3.19 16.58 10.40
C ALA A 98 3.45 17.76 11.34
N GLY A 99 2.96 18.96 11.00
CA GLY A 99 3.04 20.15 11.85
C GLY A 99 2.23 20.06 13.15
N LEU A 100 1.22 19.20 13.21
CA LEU A 100 0.51 18.87 14.45
C LEU A 100 1.29 17.87 15.33
N GLY A 101 2.40 17.32 14.84
CA GLY A 101 3.25 16.39 15.57
C GLY A 101 2.90 14.91 15.41
N TRP A 102 2.05 14.57 14.43
CA TRP A 102 1.73 13.19 14.09
C TRP A 102 2.41 12.76 12.79
N VAL A 103 2.98 11.56 12.80
CA VAL A 103 3.60 10.93 11.62
C VAL A 103 3.25 9.44 11.60
N PRO A 104 3.10 8.83 10.41
CA PRO A 104 2.83 7.39 10.29
C PRO A 104 3.97 6.58 10.90
N LYS A 105 3.61 5.50 11.60
CA LYS A 105 4.58 4.64 12.31
C LYS A 105 4.87 3.36 11.53
N ILE A 106 3.91 2.87 10.74
CA ILE A 106 3.98 1.57 10.08
C ILE A 106 4.57 1.77 8.67
N SER A 107 5.70 1.11 8.42
CA SER A 107 6.30 1.13 7.07
C SER A 107 5.43 0.38 6.07
N LEU A 108 5.56 0.69 4.77
CA LEU A 108 4.84 -0.05 3.73
C LEU A 108 5.12 -1.57 3.81
N ARG A 109 6.38 -1.96 4.02
CA ARG A 109 6.76 -3.38 4.11
C ARG A 109 6.11 -4.06 5.31
N ASP A 110 6.17 -3.44 6.49
CA ASP A 110 5.58 -4.02 7.71
C ASP A 110 4.06 -4.13 7.59
N GLY A 111 3.40 -3.07 7.08
CA GLY A 111 1.97 -3.10 6.82
C GLY A 111 1.55 -4.18 5.79
N LEU A 112 2.36 -4.42 4.75
CA LEU A 112 2.13 -5.51 3.81
C LEU A 112 2.30 -6.88 4.48
N VAL A 113 3.32 -7.06 5.32
CA VAL A 113 3.53 -8.30 6.09
C VAL A 113 2.33 -8.59 6.99
N ASP A 114 1.87 -7.60 7.74
CA ASP A 114 0.75 -7.78 8.66
C ASP A 114 -0.57 -7.99 7.93
N THR A 115 -0.81 -7.26 6.83
CA THR A 115 -1.96 -7.49 5.95
C THR A 115 -1.96 -8.91 5.38
N TYR A 116 -0.78 -9.45 5.01
CA TYR A 116 -0.70 -10.79 4.48
C TYR A 116 -0.92 -11.86 5.55
N LYS A 117 -0.40 -11.68 6.77
CA LYS A 117 -0.72 -12.55 7.92
C LYS A 117 -2.23 -12.60 8.17
N TRP A 118 -2.88 -11.43 8.25
CA TRP A 118 -4.33 -11.35 8.40
C TRP A 118 -5.07 -12.05 7.26
N TYR A 119 -4.64 -11.86 6.01
CA TYR A 119 -5.23 -12.54 4.86
C TYR A 119 -5.16 -14.07 4.96
N LEU A 120 -4.04 -14.62 5.45
CA LEU A 120 -3.87 -16.07 5.65
C LEU A 120 -4.78 -16.63 6.75
N GLU A 121 -5.03 -15.85 7.80
CA GLU A 121 -5.81 -16.28 8.96
C GLU A 121 -7.33 -16.19 8.73
N TYR A 122 -7.79 -15.11 8.07
CA TYR A 122 -9.21 -14.77 8.03
C TYR A 122 -9.87 -14.90 6.66
N VAL A 123 -9.10 -14.86 5.57
CA VAL A 123 -9.67 -14.89 4.21
C VAL A 123 -9.41 -16.22 3.53
N LYS A 124 -8.22 -16.78 3.72
CA LYS A 124 -7.86 -18.04 3.09
C LYS A 124 -8.46 -19.23 3.87
N GLN A 125 -9.36 -19.95 3.21
CA GLN A 125 -9.64 -21.37 3.47
C GLN A 125 -9.19 -22.18 2.25
#